data_AF-A0A1V3P2B0-F1
#
_entry.id   AF-A0A1V3P2B0-F1
#
_cell.length_a   1.000
_cell.length_b   1.000
_cell.length_c   1.000
_cell.angle_alpha   90.00
_cell.angle_beta   90.00
_cell.angle_gamma   90.00
#
_symmetry.space_group_name_H-M   'P 1'
#
loop_
_entity.id
_entity.type
_entity.pdbx_description
1 polymer ?
#
loop_
_entity_poly.entity_id
_entity_poly.type
_entity_poly.pdbx_seq_one_letter_code
_entity_poly.pdbx_strand_id
1 'polypeptide(L)'
;MQYRYGTPRKIELSYPDDAAQGAQQFAFAHYSRYQTERVEISFNHRDADYTVFDYTENGKRSAGVHVSTVAGNSAEIRCAGEIMGTLAPMGKSLHCDTDSALNAGQCH
;
A
#
# COMPACT_ATOMS: atom_id res chain seq x y z
N MET A 1 -3.12 -7.97 10.47
CA MET A 1 -2.42 -7.61 9.23
C MET A 1 -1.08 -6.97 9.57
N GLN A 2 -0.04 -7.21 8.75
CA GLN A 2 1.28 -6.61 8.94
C GLN A 2 1.95 -6.41 7.58
N TYR A 3 2.54 -5.25 7.35
CA TYR A 3 3.46 -4.98 6.25
C TYR A 3 4.86 -5.50 6.60
N ARG A 4 5.54 -6.14 5.64
CA ARG A 4 6.91 -6.61 5.79
C ARG A 4 7.71 -6.30 4.54
N TYR A 5 8.92 -5.80 4.73
CA TYR A 5 9.90 -5.59 3.67
C TYR A 5 11.20 -6.34 4.00
N GLY A 6 11.82 -6.91 2.98
CA GLY A 6 13.04 -7.72 3.08
C GLY A 6 12.87 -9.10 2.47
N THR A 7 13.77 -10.00 2.85
CA THR A 7 13.75 -11.40 2.41
C THR A 7 13.11 -12.30 3.49
N PRO A 8 12.66 -13.51 3.15
CA PRO A 8 12.16 -14.46 4.16
C PRO A 8 13.17 -14.76 5.28
N ARG A 9 14.47 -14.61 5.03
CA ARG A 9 15.55 -14.85 6.01
C ARG A 9 15.94 -13.60 6.80
N LYS A 10 15.64 -12.41 6.28
CA LYS A 10 16.01 -11.12 6.87
C LYS A 10 14.91 -10.12 6.55
N ILE A 11 14.01 -9.95 7.51
CA ILE A 11 13.02 -8.88 7.49
C ILE A 11 13.75 -7.61 7.91
N GLU A 12 13.72 -6.60 7.04
CA GLU A 12 14.37 -5.32 7.28
C GLU A 12 13.41 -4.29 7.86
N LEU A 13 12.11 -4.45 7.59
CA LEU A 13 11.04 -3.66 8.18
C LEU A 13 9.81 -4.53 8.37
N SER A 14 9.17 -4.40 9.54
CA SER A 14 7.84 -4.93 9.80
C SER A 14 7.01 -3.86 10.50
N TYR A 15 5.76 -3.70 10.09
CA TYR A 15 4.86 -2.73 10.70
C TYR A 15 3.40 -3.18 10.62
N PRO A 16 2.58 -2.93 11.65
CA PRO A 16 3.03 -2.66 13.03
C PRO A 16 3.70 -3.90 13.63
N ASP A 17 4.34 -3.76 14.80
CA ASP A 17 4.94 -4.90 15.50
C ASP A 17 3.90 -5.97 15.87
N ASP A 18 2.72 -5.54 16.32
CA ASP A 18 1.57 -6.41 16.59
C ASP A 18 0.61 -6.47 15.40
N ALA A 19 0.64 -7.58 14.68
CA ALA A 19 -0.24 -7.83 13.55
C ALA A 19 -1.73 -7.79 13.92
N ALA A 20 -2.13 -8.03 15.18
CA ALA A 20 -3.52 -7.94 15.60
C ALA A 20 -4.07 -6.51 15.49
N GLN A 21 -3.21 -5.50 15.66
CA GLN A 21 -3.57 -4.08 15.63
C GLN A 21 -3.42 -3.45 14.23
N GLY A 22 -2.80 -4.16 13.28
CA GLY A 22 -2.43 -3.56 12.00
C GLY A 22 -3.59 -3.08 11.16
N ALA A 23 -4.74 -3.75 11.16
CA ALA A 23 -5.87 -3.31 10.35
C ALA A 23 -6.34 -1.88 10.64
N GLN A 24 -6.16 -1.41 11.88
CA GLN A 24 -6.51 -0.04 12.29
C GLN A 24 -5.44 0.99 11.93
N GLN A 25 -4.23 0.55 11.58
CA GLN A 25 -3.07 1.39 11.28
C GLN A 25 -2.82 1.54 9.77
N PHE A 26 -3.65 0.90 8.93
CA PHE A 26 -3.57 0.95 7.48
C PHE A 26 -4.82 1.57 6.88
N ALA A 27 -4.64 2.62 6.09
CA ALA A 27 -5.71 3.24 5.31
C ALA A 27 -5.72 2.64 3.90
N PHE A 28 -6.91 2.43 3.35
CA PHE A 28 -7.10 1.80 2.03
C PHE A 28 -7.67 2.81 1.04
N ALA A 29 -7.11 2.81 -0.18
CA ALA A 29 -7.66 3.53 -1.30
C ALA A 29 -7.75 2.64 -2.54
N HIS A 30 -8.83 2.80 -3.30
CA HIS A 30 -9.07 2.06 -4.52
C HIS A 30 -9.68 2.96 -5.59
N TYR A 31 -8.99 3.03 -6.71
CA TYR A 31 -9.44 3.71 -7.91
C TYR A 31 -9.58 2.68 -9.03
N SER A 32 -10.73 2.68 -9.69
CA SER A 32 -10.99 1.80 -10.83
C SER A 32 -11.70 2.56 -11.95
N ARG A 33 -11.22 2.38 -13.18
CA ARG A 33 -11.86 2.82 -14.41
C ARG A 33 -11.61 1.78 -15.51
N TYR A 34 -12.18 2.01 -16.69
CA TYR A 34 -11.91 1.16 -17.85
C TYR A 34 -10.41 0.98 -18.08
N GLN A 35 -9.94 -0.28 -18.05
CA GLN A 35 -8.54 -0.70 -18.23
C GLN A 35 -7.52 -0.17 -17.21
N THR A 36 -7.95 0.49 -16.14
CA THR A 36 -7.05 0.97 -15.10
C THR A 36 -7.59 0.62 -13.71
N GLU A 37 -6.75 0.01 -12.89
CA GLU A 37 -7.03 -0.25 -11.48
C GLU A 37 -5.83 0.18 -10.64
N ARG A 38 -6.06 0.89 -9.55
CA ARG A 38 -5.04 1.26 -8.57
C ARG A 38 -5.57 1.01 -7.17
N VAL A 39 -4.86 0.19 -6.42
CA VAL A 39 -5.09 -0.01 -5.00
C VAL A 39 -3.88 0.53 -4.24
N GLU A 40 -4.12 1.28 -3.18
CA GLU A 40 -3.11 1.76 -2.26
C GLU A 40 -3.45 1.37 -0.82
N ILE A 41 -2.42 1.05 -0.06
CA ILE A 41 -2.48 0.89 1.39
C ILE A 41 -1.45 1.82 2.00
N SER A 42 -1.92 2.79 2.77
CA SER A 42 -1.11 3.85 3.35
C SER A 42 -0.95 3.67 4.85
N PHE A 43 0.24 3.99 5.37
CA PHE A 43 0.52 4.06 6.78
C PHE A 43 1.72 4.97 7.06
N ASN A 44 1.79 5.49 8.27
CA ASN A 44 2.96 6.24 8.74
C ASN A 44 3.79 5.38 9.69
N HIS A 45 5.11 5.40 9.54
CA HIS A 45 6.01 4.78 10.49
C HIS A 45 7.25 5.66 10.71
N ARG A 46 7.39 6.17 11.94
CA ARG A 46 8.41 7.16 12.31
C ARG A 46 8.24 8.44 11.47
N ASP A 47 9.30 8.93 10.86
CA ASP A 47 9.30 10.18 10.08
C ASP A 47 9.05 9.95 8.58
N ALA A 48 8.35 8.87 8.24
CA ALA A 48 8.08 8.48 6.87
C ALA A 48 6.66 7.94 6.66
N ASP A 49 6.06 8.39 5.56
CA ASP A 49 4.81 7.89 5.02
C ASP A 49 5.10 6.81 3.97
N TYR A 50 4.38 5.71 4.07
CA TYR A 50 4.50 4.56 3.20
C TYR A 50 3.18 4.35 2.47
N THR A 51 3.27 4.14 1.16
CA THR A 51 2.13 3.78 0.32
C THR A 51 2.49 2.52 -0.46
N VAL A 52 1.91 1.39 -0.05
CA VAL A 52 2.03 0.14 -0.81
C VAL A 52 1.00 0.19 -1.92
N PHE A 53 1.43 0.06 -3.17
CA PHE A 53 0.54 0.19 -4.31
C PHE A 53 0.52 -1.08 -5.16
N ASP A 54 -0.63 -1.33 -5.77
CA ASP A 54 -0.88 -2.33 -6.79
C ASP A 54 -1.63 -1.64 -7.94
N TYR A 55 -0.95 -1.47 -9.06
CA TYR A 55 -1.43 -0.68 -10.18
C TYR A 55 -1.45 -1.53 -11.45
N THR A 56 -2.59 -1.59 -12.12
CA THR A 56 -2.75 -2.24 -13.41
C THR A 56 -3.28 -1.23 -14.42
N GLU A 57 -2.61 -1.11 -15.56
CA GLU A 57 -3.07 -0.31 -16.69
C GLU A 57 -2.85 -1.06 -18.00
N ASN A 58 -3.91 -1.17 -18.82
CA ASN A 58 -3.84 -1.85 -20.13
C ASN A 58 -3.27 -3.27 -20.03
N GLY A 59 -3.63 -4.01 -18.97
CA GLY A 59 -3.14 -5.35 -18.70
C GLY A 59 -1.69 -5.43 -18.18
N LYS A 60 -1.00 -4.29 -18.00
CA LYS A 60 0.33 -4.23 -17.40
C LYS A 60 0.20 -3.92 -15.92
N ARG A 61 0.73 -4.79 -15.08
CA ARG A 61 0.71 -4.65 -13.62
C ARG A 61 2.07 -4.19 -13.09
N SER A 62 2.06 -3.25 -12.16
CA SER A 62 3.21 -2.81 -11.38
C SER A 62 2.80 -2.64 -9.93
N ALA A 63 3.60 -3.17 -9.02
CA ALA A 63 3.39 -3.02 -7.58
C ALA A 63 4.71 -2.62 -6.91
N GLY A 64 4.59 -2.04 -5.72
CA GLY A 64 5.74 -1.58 -4.96
C GLY A 64 5.34 -0.81 -3.73
N VAL A 65 6.32 -0.09 -3.18
CA VAL A 65 6.11 0.85 -2.08
C VAL A 65 6.70 2.20 -2.46
N HIS A 66 5.90 3.25 -2.30
CA HIS A 66 6.37 4.61 -2.27
C HIS A 66 6.64 5.00 -0.81
N VAL A 67 7.77 5.65 -0.56
CA VAL A 67 8.16 6.14 0.75
C VAL A 67 8.48 7.62 0.62
N SER A 68 7.84 8.45 1.42
CA SER A 68 8.16 9.88 1.55
C SER A 68 8.50 10.21 2.98
N THR A 69 9.53 11.03 3.17
CA THR A 69 9.97 11.51 4.49
C THR A 69 9.49 12.93 4.73
N VAL A 70 9.32 13.32 5.99
CA VAL A 70 8.98 14.71 6.37
C VAL A 70 10.02 15.73 5.91
N ALA A 71 11.26 15.28 5.68
CA ALA A 71 12.34 16.09 5.12
C ALA A 71 12.20 16.36 3.60
N GLY A 72 11.16 15.80 2.95
CA GLY A 72 10.88 15.98 1.53
C GLY A 72 11.56 14.98 0.59
N ASN A 73 12.33 14.03 1.13
CA ASN A 73 12.89 12.96 0.29
C ASN A 73 11.80 11.92 -0.01
N SER A 74 11.74 11.44 -1.25
CA SER A 74 10.89 10.32 -1.62
C SER A 74 11.64 9.26 -2.43
N ALA A 75 11.17 8.03 -2.35
CA ALA A 75 11.68 6.90 -3.10
C ALA A 75 10.54 5.94 -3.47
N GLU A 76 10.63 5.33 -4.64
CA GLU A 76 9.76 4.23 -5.05
C GLU A 76 10.59 2.95 -5.18
N ILE A 77 10.17 1.91 -4.48
CA ILE A 77 10.79 0.58 -4.55
C ILE A 77 9.78 -0.35 -5.21
N ARG A 78 10.07 -0.73 -6.45
CA ARG A 78 9.22 -1.65 -7.23
C ARG A 78 9.48 -3.10 -6.87
N CYS A 79 8.45 -3.92 -6.96
CA CYS A 79 8.60 -5.37 -6.95
C CYS A 79 9.49 -5.80 -8.13
N ALA A 80 10.56 -6.53 -7.86
CA ALA A 80 11.51 -6.98 -8.88
C ALA A 80 11.15 -8.33 -9.52
N GLY A 81 10.25 -9.10 -8.90
CA GLY A 81 9.86 -10.45 -9.33
C GLY A 81 8.36 -10.58 -9.54
N GLU A 82 7.90 -11.83 -9.61
CA GLU A 82 6.47 -12.14 -9.72
C GLU A 82 5.69 -11.57 -8.53
N ILE A 83 4.61 -10.84 -8.82
CA ILE A 83 3.75 -10.25 -7.80
C ILE A 83 2.70 -11.29 -7.41
N MET A 84 2.89 -11.90 -6.24
CA MET A 84 1.94 -12.85 -5.68
C MET A 84 0.77 -12.16 -4.99
N GLY A 85 -0.46 -12.60 -5.28
CA GLY A 85 -1.68 -12.05 -4.67
C GLY A 85 -2.09 -10.67 -5.22
N THR A 86 -3.01 -10.00 -4.53
CA THR A 86 -3.54 -8.66 -4.87
C THR A 86 -3.96 -7.92 -3.60
N LEU A 87 -3.93 -6.58 -3.66
CA LEU A 87 -4.37 -5.72 -2.54
C LEU A 87 -5.88 -5.47 -2.53
N ALA A 88 -6.60 -5.63 -3.64
CA ALA A 88 -8.03 -5.29 -3.72
C ALA A 88 -8.91 -5.94 -2.63
N PRO A 89 -8.72 -7.22 -2.24
CA PRO A 89 -9.50 -7.84 -1.16
C PRO A 89 -9.34 -7.17 0.21
N MET A 90 -8.28 -6.39 0.43
CA MET A 90 -7.99 -5.74 1.72
C MET A 90 -9.00 -4.65 2.08
N GLY A 91 -9.72 -4.07 1.09
CA GLY A 91 -10.75 -3.07 1.33
C GLY A 91 -11.88 -3.53 2.26
N LYS A 92 -12.09 -4.85 2.42
CA LYS A 92 -13.07 -5.42 3.36
C LYS A 92 -12.64 -5.37 4.83
N SER A 93 -11.36 -5.14 5.10
CA SER A 93 -10.78 -5.25 6.44
C SER A 93 -10.08 -3.97 6.89
N LEU A 94 -9.76 -3.07 5.96
CA LEU A 94 -9.09 -1.81 6.23
C LEU A 94 -10.07 -0.65 6.24
N HIS A 95 -9.72 0.40 6.98
CA HIS A 95 -10.49 1.62 6.96
C HIS A 95 -10.24 2.40 5.67
N CYS A 96 -11.25 3.12 5.21
CA CYS A 96 -11.13 3.96 4.02
C CYS A 96 -10.20 5.15 4.28
N ASP A 97 -9.30 5.40 3.33
CA ASP A 97 -8.51 6.63 3.29
C ASP A 97 -9.36 7.76 2.70
N THR A 98 -10.05 8.53 3.55
CA THR A 98 -10.94 9.61 3.07
C THR A 98 -10.19 10.80 2.50
N ASP A 99 -8.89 10.92 2.80
CA ASP A 99 -8.04 12.03 2.39
C ASP A 99 -7.32 11.72 1.07
N SER A 100 -7.31 10.46 0.64
CA SER A 100 -6.76 10.06 -0.65
C SER A 100 -7.58 10.62 -1.82
N ALA A 101 -6.89 11.35 -2.69
CA ALA A 101 -7.45 11.83 -3.95
C ALA A 101 -7.92 10.69 -4.87
N LEU A 102 -7.48 9.45 -4.65
CA LEU A 102 -7.90 8.28 -5.43
C LEU A 102 -9.36 7.87 -5.17
N ASN A 103 -9.84 8.08 -3.95
CA ASN A 103 -11.15 7.59 -3.51
C ASN A 103 -12.28 8.54 -3.87
N ALA A 104 -12.00 9.78 -4.31
CA ALA A 104 -13.02 10.82 -4.51
C ALA A 104 -14.00 10.95 -3.31
N GLY A 105 -13.55 10.60 -2.10
CA GLY A 105 -14.33 10.58 -0.86
C GLY A 105 -15.08 9.29 -0.52
N GLN A 106 -14.99 8.20 -1.30
CA GLN A 106 -15.64 6.91 -1.01
C GLN A 106 -14.75 5.71 -1.38
N CYS A 107 -14.51 4.81 -0.44
CA CYS A 107 -13.96 3.49 -0.73
C CYS A 107 -15.11 2.51 -1.00
N HIS A 108 -15.11 1.89 -2.18
CA HIS A 108 -16.14 0.95 -2.63
C HIS A 108 -15.65 -0.48 -2.60
#